data_AF-A0A2T4LJS6-F1
#
_entry.id   AF-A0A2T4LJS6-F1
#
_cell.length_a   1.000
_cell.length_b   1.000
_cell.length_c   1.000
_cell.angle_alpha   90.00
_cell.angle_beta   90.00
_cell.angle_gamma   90.00
#
_symmetry.space_group_name_H-M   'P 1'
#
loop_
_entity.id
_entity.type
_entity.pdbx_description
1 polymer ?
#
loop_
_entity_poly.entity_id
_entity_poly.type
_entity_poly.pdbx_seq_one_letter_code
_entity_poly.pdbx_strand_id
1 'polypeptide(L)'
;AEGLSFATEKLDELDALKRVINDNDSDKFDVLKARYERFQNQAFKNLEYDFSQVRDTRQSPFAERKKQQDAQLNLPDLPTTTIGSFPQSTEVRKQRADWKNNRISDEAYKTFLQDEIARWIKIQEEKGKEVLV
;
A
#
# COMPACT_ATOMS: atom_id res chain seq x y z
N ALA A 1 2.83 -7.65 17.67
CA ALA A 1 2.52 -8.50 16.50
C ALA A 1 2.10 -9.87 17.02
N GLU A 2 0.81 -10.09 17.27
CA GLU A 2 0.30 -11.35 17.84
C GLU A 2 -0.37 -12.26 16.80
N GLY A 3 -0.56 -11.81 15.57
CA GLY A 3 -1.28 -12.53 14.51
C GLY A 3 -0.44 -12.96 13.30
N LEU A 4 0.89 -12.98 13.44
CA LEU A 4 1.80 -13.37 12.36
C LEU A 4 2.62 -14.58 12.79
N SER A 5 2.73 -15.56 11.89
CA SER A 5 3.64 -16.70 12.01
C SER A 5 4.37 -16.88 10.68
N PHE A 6 5.68 -16.62 10.66
CA PHE A 6 6.52 -16.82 9.49
C PHE A 6 7.19 -18.21 9.56
N ALA A 7 8.30 -18.42 8.85
CA ALA A 7 8.89 -19.75 8.73
C ALA A 7 9.31 -20.32 10.10
N THR A 8 9.98 -19.53 10.93
CA THR A 8 10.45 -19.98 12.26
C THR A 8 9.27 -20.27 13.20
N GLU A 9 8.28 -19.38 13.26
CA GLU A 9 7.13 -19.55 14.14
C GLU A 9 6.27 -20.76 13.73
N LYS A 10 6.21 -21.10 12.43
CA LYS A 10 5.54 -22.31 11.95
C LYS A 10 6.22 -23.60 12.42
N LEU A 11 7.55 -23.60 12.55
CA LEU A 11 8.25 -24.73 13.15
C LEU A 11 7.92 -24.85 14.64
N ASP A 12 7.76 -23.72 15.33
CA ASP A 12 7.33 -23.71 16.73
C ASP A 12 5.90 -24.22 16.93
N GLU A 13 4.99 -23.89 16.01
CA GLU A 13 3.61 -24.41 15.97
C GLU A 13 3.59 -25.93 15.74
N LEU A 14 4.41 -26.44 14.81
CA LEU A 14 4.54 -27.88 14.56
C LEU A 14 5.11 -28.63 15.78
N ASP A 15 6.11 -28.06 16.45
CA ASP A 15 6.65 -28.62 17.70
C ASP A 15 5.58 -28.66 18.80
N ALA A 16 4.78 -27.59 18.96
CA ALA A 16 3.69 -27.56 19.93
C ALA A 16 2.64 -28.65 19.65
N LEU A 17 2.24 -28.84 18.38
CA LEU A 17 1.32 -29.91 17.99
C LEU A 17 1.91 -31.30 18.23
N LYS A 18 3.19 -31.49 17.89
CA LYS A 18 3.90 -32.77 18.09
C LYS A 18 3.88 -33.17 19.57
N ARG A 19 4.18 -32.24 20.49
CA ARG A 19 4.20 -32.48 21.95
C ARG A 19 2.83 -32.87 22.48
N VAL A 20 1.78 -32.18 22.06
CA VAL A 20 0.41 -32.52 22.45
C VAL A 20 0.05 -33.93 22.00
N ILE A 21 0.33 -34.28 20.75
CA ILE A 21 -0.10 -35.55 20.14
C ILE A 21 0.71 -36.73 20.68
N ASN A 22 2.02 -36.58 20.81
CA ASN A 22 2.91 -37.71 21.13
C ASN A 22 3.24 -37.81 22.63
N ASP A 23 3.33 -36.67 23.32
CA ASP A 23 3.88 -36.59 24.68
C ASP A 23 2.82 -36.18 25.73
N ASN A 24 1.57 -35.88 25.30
CA ASN A 24 0.50 -35.31 26.13
C ASN A 24 0.91 -34.01 26.87
N ASP A 25 1.87 -33.26 26.34
CA ASP A 25 2.31 -31.96 26.84
C ASP A 25 1.61 -30.84 26.06
N SER A 26 0.70 -30.11 26.73
CA SER A 26 -0.08 -29.02 26.12
C SER A 26 0.44 -27.63 26.41
N ASP A 27 1.47 -27.45 27.23
CA ASP A 27 1.87 -26.12 27.73
C ASP A 27 2.18 -25.15 26.58
N LYS A 28 2.98 -25.59 25.61
CA LYS A 28 3.35 -24.78 24.44
C LYS A 28 2.13 -24.51 23.55
N PHE A 29 1.25 -25.49 23.39
CA PHE A 29 0.06 -25.38 22.58
C PHE A 29 -0.95 -24.40 23.17
N ASP A 30 -1.20 -24.45 24.48
CA ASP A 30 -2.16 -23.59 25.16
C ASP A 30 -1.73 -22.12 25.11
N VAL A 31 -0.43 -21.84 25.23
CA VAL A 31 0.11 -20.48 25.05
C VAL A 31 -0.14 -19.96 23.64
N LEU A 32 0.14 -20.78 22.61
CA LEU A 32 -0.07 -20.40 21.21
C LEU A 32 -1.56 -20.25 20.89
N LYS A 33 -2.40 -21.13 21.44
CA LYS A 33 -3.86 -21.08 21.30
C LYS A 33 -4.44 -19.83 21.94
N ALA A 34 -4.03 -19.47 23.16
CA ALA A 34 -4.50 -18.25 23.82
C ALA A 34 -4.10 -16.99 23.04
N ARG A 35 -2.90 -16.97 22.44
CA ARG A 35 -2.48 -15.88 21.53
C ARG A 35 -3.37 -15.82 20.29
N TYR A 36 -3.65 -16.97 19.67
CA TYR A 36 -4.55 -17.06 18.52
C TYR A 36 -5.95 -16.54 18.86
N GLU A 37 -6.52 -16.96 20.00
CA GLU A 37 -7.85 -16.52 20.45
C GLU A 37 -7.90 -15.02 20.71
N ARG A 38 -6.88 -14.44 21.37
CA ARG A 38 -6.78 -12.98 21.51
C ARG A 38 -6.76 -12.28 20.16
N PHE A 39 -6.01 -12.81 19.19
CA PHE A 39 -5.98 -12.27 17.83
C PHE A 39 -7.32 -12.43 17.09
N GLN A 40 -8.08 -13.50 17.30
CA GLN A 40 -9.42 -13.66 16.73
C GLN A 40 -10.42 -12.67 17.32
N ASN A 41 -10.28 -12.33 18.59
CA ASN A 41 -11.18 -11.40 19.29
C ASN A 41 -10.82 -9.92 19.10
N GLN A 42 -9.95 -9.58 18.15
CA GLN A 42 -9.57 -8.17 17.90
C GLN A 42 -10.68 -7.41 17.19
N ALA A 43 -11.00 -6.21 17.67
CA ALA A 43 -12.11 -5.39 17.20
C ALA A 43 -12.09 -5.12 15.68
N PHE A 44 -10.91 -5.01 15.06
CA PHE A 44 -10.82 -4.78 13.62
C PHE A 44 -11.31 -5.96 12.75
N LYS A 45 -11.37 -7.18 13.30
CA LYS A 45 -11.91 -8.35 12.59
C LYS A 45 -13.43 -8.40 12.57
N ASN A 46 -14.05 -7.69 13.50
CA ASN A 46 -15.50 -7.60 13.64
C ASN A 46 -16.02 -6.24 13.15
N LEU A 47 -15.29 -5.60 12.22
CA LEU A 47 -15.77 -4.39 11.55
C LEU A 47 -16.84 -4.79 10.54
N GLU A 48 -18.08 -4.41 10.82
CA GLU A 48 -19.15 -4.44 9.84
C GLU A 48 -18.98 -3.26 8.87
N TYR A 49 -18.91 -3.57 7.58
CA TYR A 49 -18.89 -2.56 6.52
C TYR A 49 -20.26 -2.52 5.86
N ASP A 50 -20.89 -1.35 5.86
CA ASP A 50 -22.08 -1.10 5.06
C ASP A 50 -21.67 -0.82 3.60
N PHE A 51 -21.67 -1.87 2.79
CA PHE A 51 -21.39 -1.75 1.36
C PHE A 51 -22.54 -1.09 0.58
N SER A 52 -23.73 -0.88 1.18
CA SER A 52 -24.84 -0.22 0.48
C SER A 52 -24.56 1.24 0.13
N GLN A 53 -23.64 1.89 0.87
CA GLN A 53 -23.19 3.25 0.58
C GLN A 53 -22.06 3.30 -0.44
N VAL A 54 -21.42 2.17 -0.75
CA VAL A 54 -20.32 2.11 -1.71
C VAL A 54 -20.92 2.07 -3.12
N ARG A 55 -20.77 3.19 -3.84
CA ARG A 55 -21.19 3.26 -5.24
C ARG A 55 -20.21 2.48 -6.11
N ASP A 56 -20.70 1.41 -6.73
CA ASP A 56 -20.02 0.62 -7.75
C ASP A 56 -20.21 1.21 -9.17
N THR A 57 -21.13 2.16 -9.31
CA THR A 57 -21.50 2.80 -10.56
C THR A 57 -21.26 4.31 -10.53
N ARG A 58 -20.96 4.88 -11.70
CA ARG A 58 -20.81 6.32 -11.88
C ARG A 58 -22.19 6.99 -11.89
N GLN A 59 -22.24 8.26 -11.47
CA GLN A 59 -23.47 9.06 -11.41
C GLN A 59 -24.15 9.29 -12.78
N SER A 60 -23.39 9.23 -13.88
CA SER A 60 -23.88 9.41 -15.23
C SER A 60 -23.18 8.48 -16.22
N PRO A 61 -23.79 8.14 -17.38
CA PRO A 61 -23.17 7.32 -18.42
C PRO A 61 -21.90 7.93 -19.04
N PHE A 62 -21.05 7.11 -19.65
CA PHE A 62 -19.79 7.58 -20.25
C PHE A 62 -19.99 8.68 -21.30
N ALA A 63 -21.00 8.58 -22.15
CA ALA A 63 -21.27 9.56 -23.21
C ALA A 63 -21.54 10.97 -22.66
N GLU A 64 -22.15 11.10 -21.48
CA GLU A 64 -22.37 12.39 -20.82
C GLU A 64 -21.10 12.91 -20.18
N ARG A 65 -20.36 12.03 -19.48
CA ARG A 65 -19.08 12.40 -18.84
C ARG A 65 -18.04 12.81 -19.86
N LYS A 66 -17.96 12.13 -21.01
CA LYS A 66 -16.98 12.43 -22.05
C LYS A 66 -17.11 13.88 -22.52
N LYS A 67 -18.34 14.38 -22.73
CA LYS A 67 -18.57 15.78 -23.13
C LYS A 67 -18.00 16.78 -22.12
N GLN A 68 -18.19 16.51 -20.82
CA GLN A 68 -17.66 17.35 -19.76
C GLN A 68 -16.13 17.25 -19.65
N GLN A 69 -15.58 16.04 -19.80
CA GLN A 69 -14.15 15.77 -19.76
C GLN A 69 -13.42 16.41 -20.95
N ASP A 70 -13.97 16.30 -22.16
CA ASP A 70 -13.40 16.93 -23.36
C ASP A 70 -13.35 18.45 -23.20
N ALA A 71 -14.43 19.06 -22.70
CA ALA A 71 -14.49 20.50 -22.45
C ALA A 71 -13.52 20.97 -21.34
N GLN A 72 -13.30 20.15 -20.32
CA GLN A 72 -12.45 20.50 -19.18
C GLN A 72 -10.95 20.26 -19.47
N LEU A 73 -10.62 19.14 -20.11
CA LEU A 73 -9.23 18.72 -20.32
C LEU A 73 -8.65 19.24 -21.64
N ASN A 74 -9.50 19.53 -22.63
CA ASN A 74 -9.10 20.08 -23.94
C ASN A 74 -7.92 19.32 -24.59
N LEU A 75 -8.00 17.98 -24.57
CA LEU A 75 -6.96 17.09 -25.08
C LEU A 75 -7.02 16.97 -26.62
N PRO A 76 -5.88 16.78 -27.30
CA PRO A 76 -5.87 16.44 -28.72
C PRO A 76 -6.45 15.04 -28.97
N ASP A 77 -6.69 14.67 -30.24
CA ASP A 77 -7.29 13.38 -30.62
C ASP A 77 -6.50 12.15 -30.15
N LEU A 78 -5.16 12.27 -30.09
CA LEU A 78 -4.24 11.22 -29.66
C LEU A 78 -3.42 11.71 -28.46
N PRO A 79 -4.03 11.91 -27.28
CA PRO A 79 -3.32 12.43 -26.13
C PRO A 79 -2.34 11.38 -25.59
N THR A 80 -1.18 11.83 -25.15
CA THR A 80 -0.14 10.97 -24.61
C THR A 80 0.03 11.19 -23.11
N THR A 81 0.27 10.09 -22.41
CA THR A 81 0.56 10.09 -20.98
C THR A 81 1.49 8.93 -20.66
N THR A 82 1.74 8.69 -19.37
CA THR A 82 2.39 7.48 -18.86
C THR A 82 1.52 6.88 -17.75
N ILE A 83 1.84 5.67 -17.28
CA ILE A 83 0.97 4.90 -16.37
C ILE A 83 1.21 5.22 -14.89
N GLY A 84 2.26 5.98 -14.54
CA GLY A 84 2.57 6.34 -13.17
C GLY A 84 4.07 6.38 -12.89
N SER A 85 4.58 5.44 -12.10
CA SER A 85 5.92 5.51 -11.52
C SER A 85 7.05 5.73 -12.53
N PHE A 86 7.91 6.70 -12.24
CA PHE A 86 9.20 6.90 -12.89
C PHE A 86 10.32 6.07 -12.24
N PRO A 87 11.49 5.92 -12.91
CA PRO A 87 12.62 5.16 -12.38
C PRO A 87 12.98 5.53 -10.95
N GLN A 88 12.97 4.54 -10.07
CA GLN A 88 13.36 4.71 -8.68
C GLN A 88 14.89 4.70 -8.57
N SER A 89 15.49 5.89 -8.65
CA SER A 89 16.95 6.06 -8.63
C SER A 89 17.58 5.61 -7.32
N THR A 90 18.89 5.33 -7.34
CA THR A 90 19.66 5.02 -6.12
C THR A 90 19.58 6.15 -5.10
N GLU A 91 19.56 7.41 -5.56
CA GLU A 91 19.41 8.57 -4.67
C GLU A 91 18.03 8.59 -4.00
N VAL A 92 16.95 8.37 -4.74
CA VAL A 92 15.59 8.28 -4.18
C VAL A 92 15.49 7.16 -3.14
N ARG A 93 16.12 6.01 -3.39
CA ARG A 93 16.16 4.90 -2.42
C ARG A 93 16.94 5.27 -1.16
N LYS A 94 18.09 5.94 -1.32
CA LYS A 94 18.94 6.39 -0.23
C LYS A 94 18.22 7.42 0.65
N GLN A 95 17.68 8.49 0.07
CA GLN A 95 16.96 9.53 0.81
C GLN A 95 15.77 8.97 1.58
N ARG A 96 15.01 8.06 0.97
CA ARG A 96 13.92 7.35 1.66
C ARG A 96 14.42 6.50 2.83
N ALA A 97 15.53 5.79 2.66
CA ALA A 97 16.12 4.98 3.72
C ALA A 97 16.65 5.86 4.86
N ASP A 98 17.29 6.99 4.55
CA ASP A 98 17.79 7.93 5.54
C ASP A 98 16.65 8.59 6.32
N TRP A 99 15.56 8.97 5.64
CA TRP A 99 14.35 9.48 6.28
C TRP A 99 13.71 8.44 7.22
N LYS A 100 13.48 7.20 6.74
CA LYS A 100 12.92 6.11 7.57
C LYS A 100 13.75 5.78 8.80
N ASN A 101 15.06 6.03 8.74
CA ASN A 101 16.00 5.80 9.84
C ASN A 101 16.27 7.07 10.66
N ASN A 102 15.47 8.13 10.50
CA ASN A 102 15.59 9.42 11.20
C ASN A 102 16.97 10.09 11.04
N ARG A 103 17.66 9.84 9.92
CA ARG A 103 18.96 10.46 9.61
C ARG A 103 18.82 11.83 8.93
N ILE A 104 17.67 12.09 8.34
CA ILE A 104 17.27 13.40 7.80
C ILE A 104 15.90 13.77 8.35
N SER A 105 15.61 15.07 8.42
CA SER A 105 14.33 15.56 8.92
C SER A 105 13.20 15.40 7.89
N ASP A 106 11.96 15.53 8.36
CA ASP A 106 10.78 15.54 7.49
C ASP A 106 10.84 16.69 6.47
N GLU A 107 11.35 17.86 6.88
CA GLU A 107 11.53 19.00 6.00
C GLU A 107 12.55 18.71 4.90
N ALA A 108 13.70 18.14 5.25
CA ALA A 108 14.74 17.77 4.30
C ALA A 108 14.23 16.75 3.28
N TYR A 109 13.51 15.73 3.75
CA TYR A 109 12.93 14.72 2.85
C TYR A 109 11.81 15.30 1.98
N LYS A 110 10.97 16.19 2.52
CA LYS A 110 9.93 16.88 1.75
C LYS A 110 10.52 17.74 0.64
N THR A 111 11.57 18.51 0.92
CA THR A 111 12.27 19.32 -0.09
C THR A 111 12.83 18.42 -1.20
N PHE A 112 13.51 17.33 -0.83
CA PHE A 112 14.01 16.36 -1.81
C PHE A 112 12.89 15.80 -2.72
N LEU A 113 11.74 15.43 -2.15
CA LEU A 113 10.59 14.96 -2.94
C LEU A 113 10.03 16.03 -3.87
N GLN A 114 9.95 17.28 -3.42
CA GLN A 114 9.48 18.40 -4.25
C GLN A 114 10.41 18.62 -5.44
N ASP A 115 11.72 18.57 -5.22
CA ASP A 115 12.71 18.72 -6.29
C ASP A 115 12.63 17.57 -7.31
N GLU A 116 12.43 16.33 -6.84
CA GLU A 116 12.30 15.17 -7.71
C GLU A 116 10.99 15.19 -8.52
N ILE A 117 9.88 15.64 -7.91
CA ILE A 117 8.61 15.87 -8.62
C ILE A 117 8.78 16.97 -9.68
N ALA A 118 9.38 18.11 -9.31
CA ALA A 118 9.63 19.21 -10.25
C ALA A 118 10.50 18.76 -11.43
N ARG A 119 11.52 17.94 -11.17
CA ARG A 119 12.37 17.35 -12.22
C ARG A 119 11.56 16.49 -13.19
N TRP A 120 10.70 15.61 -12.70
CA TRP A 120 9.88 14.74 -13.57
C TRP A 120 8.78 15.49 -14.31
N ILE A 121 8.15 16.49 -13.70
CA ILE A 121 7.21 17.39 -14.40
C ILE A 121 7.92 18.06 -15.57
N LYS A 122 9.09 18.68 -15.32
CA LYS A 122 9.87 19.35 -16.36
C LYS A 122 10.23 18.42 -17.52
N ILE A 123 10.67 17.19 -17.22
CA ILE A 123 10.99 16.20 -18.25
C ILE A 123 9.75 15.84 -19.08
N GLN A 124 8.59 15.67 -18.45
CA GLN A 124 7.36 15.32 -19.18
C GLN A 124 6.88 16.47 -20.07
N GLU A 125 6.96 17.70 -19.58
CA GLU A 125 6.65 18.92 -20.36
C GLU A 125 7.59 19.06 -21.57
N GLU A 126 8.91 18.87 -21.38
CA GLU A 126 9.90 18.86 -22.47
C GLU A 126 9.66 17.76 -23.50
N LYS A 127 9.01 16.66 -23.10
CA LYS A 127 8.61 15.56 -23.99
C LYS A 127 7.21 15.75 -24.59
N GLY A 128 6.53 16.86 -24.29
CA GLY A 128 5.21 17.18 -24.83
C GLY A 128 4.10 16.26 -24.34
N LYS A 129 4.14 15.80 -23.08
CA LYS A 129 3.05 15.00 -22.50
C LYS A 129 1.84 15.86 -22.15
N GLU A 130 0.65 15.40 -22.51
CA GLU A 130 -0.61 16.12 -22.27
C GLU A 130 -1.20 15.84 -20.88
N VAL A 131 -0.97 14.64 -20.33
CA VAL A 131 -1.37 14.29 -18.96
C VAL A 131 -0.15 13.79 -18.20
N LEU A 132 0.17 14.46 -17.10
CA LEU A 132 1.35 14.22 -16.29
C LEU A 132 1.04 13.28 -15.12
N VAL A 133 2.08 12.60 -14.62
CA VAL A 133 2.06 11.77 -13.41
C VAL A 133 3.24 12.07 -12.50
#